data_AF-A0A1B6VKQ7-F1
#
_entry.id   AF-A0A1B6VKQ7-F1
#
_cell.length_a   1.000
_cell.length_b   1.000
_cell.length_c   1.000
_cell.angle_alpha   90.00
_cell.angle_beta   90.00
_cell.angle_gamma   90.00
#
_symmetry.space_group_name_H-M   'P 1'
#
loop_
_entity.id
_entity.type
_entity.pdbx_description
1 polymer ?
#
loop_
_entity_poly.entity_id
_entity_poly.type
_entity_poly.pdbx_seq_one_letter_code
_entity_poly.pdbx_strand_id
1 'polypeptide(L)'
;MTGINPETFEGGPWLTKRQALDNQQSIQAGPTIVAGVLQKQSSAPGTGTVTLDQTGAVISNQSSLTFPGAVPVTRNVLALDVAKRAPGYLDDSVVGYTPNDIWQAKKQLYTCLRNGAGGAVWDLTPDVAPACPGDVFGTDLVGAWGVDAVVAGFTGPAFDVTTTVAGASVVTTVAIVAGGKHDAGILSRALIDRDDGTTAEVTTLYDQSGAGHNLTGSYGSAPKIGVVTVNGFPAISFDTSGASAARSLKNTAVSLASGTFTALAFGRWAGTNAASDERIQLLTVGSVSTISGINEDGKLGLYDGTSYVQGSQYQPCNPSMVGISAAGGTSVSTWIGETSNAVTVAASALGTMTGFTLGSSGLGNACNGVLTGVVLAKRAATTADIERANRSATLRWNYTPQVKPRLFCIGDSRTAGYINTDCQNWPGMIGDYLDQPLEVFNLAVSGSQTTDFIPNTQPGLITELSKGGYDLATIWLGINDFSHGKDKAATLQNVQSIAAAVLAAGVKHVWVISEAKVGDMDWFWQYFPAGQHPNITLLTPFLNGLPLSVNGASNYDPELWHPDSIHPLPAADRTLSSIIAASVNTFIAQDIDA
;
A
#
# COMPACT_ATOMS: atom_id res chain seq x y z
N MET A 1 -36.19 66.45 33.22
CA MET A 1 -36.20 67.67 32.39
C MET A 1 -35.72 67.29 31.00
N THR A 2 -36.58 67.54 30.00
CA THR A 2 -36.41 67.49 28.52
C THR A 2 -35.65 66.28 27.92
N GLY A 3 -36.25 65.27 27.26
CA GLY A 3 -37.24 65.30 26.16
C GLY A 3 -36.50 65.50 24.81
N ILE A 4 -36.69 64.79 23.69
CA ILE A 4 -37.83 64.14 23.02
C ILE A 4 -37.26 63.17 21.94
N ASN A 5 -37.98 62.07 21.64
CA ASN A 5 -37.86 61.18 20.46
C ASN A 5 -39.04 61.52 19.51
N PRO A 6 -39.00 61.39 18.14
CA PRO A 6 -39.37 60.10 17.51
C PRO A 6 -38.93 59.85 16.02
N GLU A 7 -39.14 58.58 15.59
CA GLU A 7 -39.43 58.05 14.22
C GLU A 7 -38.27 57.98 13.18
N THR A 8 -38.02 56.87 12.48
CA THR A 8 -38.96 55.92 11.84
C THR A 8 -38.56 54.43 11.90
N PHE A 9 -39.60 53.59 11.97
CA PHE A 9 -39.63 52.12 11.82
C PHE A 9 -39.85 51.72 10.35
N GLU A 10 -39.44 50.49 10.01
CA GLU A 10 -39.91 49.53 8.98
C GLU A 10 -38.66 48.80 8.43
N GLY A 11 -38.52 47.49 8.31
CA GLY A 11 -39.34 46.29 8.50
C GLY A 11 -38.49 45.13 7.95
N GLY A 12 -38.55 43.94 8.57
CA GLY A 12 -37.81 42.74 8.10
C GLY A 12 -38.27 42.24 6.69
N PRO A 13 -37.76 41.10 6.17
CA PRO A 13 -37.60 39.85 6.92
C PRO A 13 -36.33 39.02 6.63
N TRP A 14 -36.18 37.99 7.47
CA TRP A 14 -35.27 36.85 7.41
C TRP A 14 -35.28 36.10 6.07
N LEU A 15 -34.11 35.56 5.65
CA LEU A 15 -33.98 34.24 4.97
C LEU A 15 -32.50 33.78 4.82
N THR A 16 -32.15 32.78 5.64
CA THR A 16 -31.35 31.55 5.40
C THR A 16 -30.02 31.53 4.61
N LYS A 17 -29.02 30.95 5.29
CA LYS A 17 -27.79 30.31 4.76
C LYS A 17 -28.08 29.30 3.61
N ARG A 18 -27.90 29.71 2.36
CA ARG A 18 -27.45 28.87 1.24
C ARG A 18 -27.07 29.78 0.06
N GLN A 19 -25.96 29.42 -0.61
CA GLN A 19 -25.44 29.98 -1.88
C GLN A 19 -24.63 31.29 -1.79
N ALA A 20 -23.31 31.13 -1.70
CA ALA A 20 -22.34 31.87 -2.52
C ALA A 20 -21.00 31.11 -2.49
N LEU A 21 -20.95 30.02 -3.27
CA LEU A 21 -19.73 29.55 -3.92
C LEU A 21 -19.42 30.55 -5.03
N ASP A 22 -18.26 31.18 -4.97
CA ASP A 22 -17.39 31.59 -6.11
C ASP A 22 -16.49 32.74 -5.67
N ASN A 23 -15.21 32.44 -5.44
CA ASN A 23 -14.07 33.15 -6.03
C ASN A 23 -12.76 32.67 -5.40
N GLN A 24 -11.83 32.32 -6.28
CA GLN A 24 -10.40 32.39 -5.98
C GLN A 24 -10.07 33.77 -5.40
N GLN A 25 -9.34 33.84 -4.28
CA GLN A 25 -8.29 34.84 -4.13
C GLN A 25 -7.37 34.58 -2.94
N SER A 26 -6.15 35.06 -3.17
CA SER A 26 -4.88 34.93 -2.47
C SER A 26 -4.82 35.55 -1.07
N ILE A 27 -3.82 35.06 -0.33
CA ILE A 27 -3.42 35.32 1.05
C ILE A 27 -3.15 36.81 1.39
N GLN A 28 -3.57 37.25 2.57
CA GLN A 28 -2.78 38.14 3.43
C GLN A 28 -2.78 37.63 4.89
N ALA A 29 -1.66 37.87 5.56
CA ALA A 29 -1.25 37.29 6.84
C ALA A 29 -2.25 37.49 7.99
N GLY A 30 -2.74 36.37 8.55
CA GLY A 30 -3.60 36.27 9.72
C GLY A 30 -4.12 34.83 9.84
N PRO A 31 -4.35 34.29 11.05
CA PRO A 31 -4.63 32.87 11.21
C PRO A 31 -6.06 32.57 10.76
N THR A 32 -6.20 31.83 9.65
CA THR A 32 -7.45 31.17 9.30
C THR A 32 -7.33 29.69 9.63
N ILE A 33 -8.05 29.26 10.66
CA ILE A 33 -8.17 27.85 11.04
C ILE A 33 -8.90 27.12 9.91
N VAL A 34 -8.19 26.24 9.22
CA VAL A 34 -8.79 25.19 8.39
C VAL A 34 -8.33 23.86 8.99
N ALA A 35 -9.29 23.16 9.60
CA ALA A 35 -9.29 21.76 10.02
C ALA A 35 -7.93 21.12 10.43
N GLY A 36 -7.71 21.00 11.75
CA GLY A 36 -7.19 19.74 12.32
C GLY A 36 -5.69 19.49 12.39
N VAL A 37 -4.82 20.51 12.43
CA VAL A 37 -3.37 20.30 12.64
C VAL A 37 -2.85 21.10 13.83
N LEU A 38 -2.32 20.40 14.83
CA LEU A 38 -1.41 20.96 15.83
C LEU A 38 -0.10 21.32 15.11
N GLN A 39 0.04 22.58 14.67
CA GLN A 39 1.32 23.09 14.19
C GLN A 39 2.28 23.20 15.38
N LYS A 40 3.26 22.29 15.45
CA LYS A 40 4.53 22.63 16.09
C LYS A 40 5.15 23.72 15.21
N GLN A 41 5.14 24.96 15.71
CA GLN A 41 5.71 26.11 15.01
C GLN A 41 7.21 25.88 14.76
N SER A 42 7.57 25.49 13.54
CA SER A 42 8.88 25.84 13.01
C SER A 42 8.70 27.12 12.20
N SER A 43 9.39 28.17 12.60
CA SER A 43 9.45 29.44 11.87
C SER A 43 10.30 29.26 10.60
N ALA A 44 9.78 28.51 9.62
CA ALA A 44 10.39 28.39 8.31
C ALA A 44 9.88 29.52 7.39
N PRO A 45 10.75 30.28 6.72
CA PRO A 45 10.34 31.31 5.77
C PRO A 45 9.78 30.68 4.48
N GLY A 46 8.62 31.14 4.02
CA GLY A 46 7.97 30.70 2.77
C GLY A 46 6.49 31.10 2.68
N THR A 47 5.90 30.96 1.48
CA THR A 47 4.51 31.31 1.17
C THR A 47 3.81 30.13 0.46
N GLY A 48 2.55 29.87 0.76
CA GLY A 48 1.72 28.83 0.13
C GLY A 48 1.26 27.76 1.12
N THR A 49 0.64 26.68 0.63
CA THR A 49 -0.05 25.70 1.47
C THR A 49 0.67 24.35 1.47
N VAL A 50 1.00 23.84 2.66
CA VAL A 50 1.39 22.44 2.86
C VAL A 50 0.21 21.73 3.49
N THR A 51 -0.34 20.72 2.81
CA THR A 51 -1.33 19.83 3.39
C THR A 51 -0.61 18.61 3.94
N LEU A 52 -0.78 18.36 5.24
CA LEU A 52 -0.29 17.15 5.88
C LEU A 52 -1.45 16.16 6.04
N ASP A 53 -1.17 14.87 5.91
CA ASP A 53 -2.03 13.84 6.47
C ASP A 53 -1.84 13.76 8.00
N GLN A 54 -2.66 12.93 8.62
CA GLN A 54 -2.66 12.64 10.07
C GLN A 54 -1.36 12.01 10.59
N THR A 55 -0.44 11.58 9.71
CA THR A 55 0.90 11.08 10.08
C THR A 55 1.97 12.17 10.02
N GLY A 56 1.57 13.43 9.76
CA GLY A 56 2.50 14.53 9.54
C GLY A 56 3.11 14.51 8.14
N ALA A 57 2.60 13.68 7.22
CA ALA A 57 3.18 13.57 5.91
C ALA A 57 2.56 14.51 4.89
N VAL A 58 3.40 15.06 4.04
CA VAL A 58 2.98 16.04 3.05
C VAL A 58 2.21 15.32 1.93
N ILE A 59 0.90 15.55 1.87
CA ILE A 59 0.00 15.05 0.81
C ILE A 59 -0.29 16.10 -0.27
N SER A 60 0.14 17.35 -0.04
CA SER A 60 0.18 18.41 -1.04
C SER A 60 1.18 19.48 -0.59
N ASN A 61 2.04 19.96 -1.48
CA ASN A 61 2.92 21.09 -1.21
C ASN A 61 2.81 22.12 -2.33
N GLN A 62 2.03 23.16 -2.09
CA GLN A 62 1.93 24.35 -2.92
C GLN A 62 2.67 25.53 -2.28
N SER A 63 3.63 25.24 -1.38
CA SER A 63 4.39 26.26 -0.67
C SER A 63 5.83 26.37 -1.16
N SER A 64 6.42 27.55 -0.94
CA SER A 64 7.86 27.80 -1.07
C SER A 64 8.63 27.53 0.23
N LEU A 65 8.03 26.88 1.24
CA LEU A 65 8.67 26.61 2.53
C LEU A 65 9.82 25.61 2.39
N THR A 66 10.99 25.99 2.91
CA THR A 66 12.16 25.13 3.04
C THR A 66 12.17 24.53 4.45
N PHE A 67 12.03 23.20 4.58
CA PHE A 67 12.13 22.52 5.87
C PHE A 67 13.60 22.40 6.30
N PRO A 68 13.92 22.54 7.61
CA PRO A 68 15.26 22.20 8.10
C PRO A 68 15.61 20.75 7.71
N GLY A 69 16.78 20.54 7.09
CA GLY A 69 17.22 19.23 6.61
C GLY A 69 16.91 18.91 5.14
N ALA A 70 16.15 19.76 4.42
CA ALA A 70 15.94 19.61 2.97
C ALA A 70 16.96 20.48 2.20
N VAL A 71 17.83 19.85 1.39
CA VAL A 71 18.63 20.59 0.41
C VAL A 71 17.66 21.22 -0.61
N PRO A 72 17.86 22.48 -1.04
CA PRO A 72 16.98 23.19 -1.99
C PRO A 72 16.95 22.63 -3.42
N VAL A 73 17.41 21.40 -3.66
CA VAL A 73 17.23 20.74 -4.95
C VAL A 73 15.87 20.08 -4.88
N THR A 74 14.86 20.80 -5.39
CA THR A 74 13.57 20.24 -5.84
C THR A 74 13.16 19.00 -5.07
N ARG A 75 12.35 19.16 -4.00
CA ARG A 75 11.29 18.14 -3.81
C ARG A 75 10.62 18.09 -5.18
N ASN A 76 10.92 17.06 -5.96
CA ASN A 76 10.17 16.78 -7.16
C ASN A 76 8.73 16.80 -6.68
N VAL A 77 7.97 17.70 -7.28
CA VAL A 77 6.55 17.91 -7.02
C VAL A 77 5.97 16.52 -6.82
N LEU A 78 5.27 16.25 -5.70
CA LEU A 78 4.49 15.01 -5.56
C LEU A 78 3.86 14.81 -6.93
N ALA A 79 4.23 13.73 -7.62
CA ALA A 79 3.79 13.54 -8.99
C ALA A 79 2.28 13.75 -8.97
N LEU A 80 1.74 14.50 -9.94
CA LEU A 80 0.31 14.77 -10.01
C LEU A 80 -0.39 13.42 -9.94
N ASP A 81 -0.86 13.08 -8.73
CA ASP A 81 -1.25 11.76 -8.23
C ASP A 81 -1.35 10.73 -9.36
N VAL A 82 -0.41 9.78 -9.47
CA VAL A 82 -0.34 8.80 -10.57
C VAL A 82 -1.68 8.15 -10.87
N ALA A 83 -2.51 7.95 -9.84
CA ALA A 83 -3.88 7.45 -9.93
C ALA A 83 -4.86 8.39 -10.70
N LYS A 84 -4.46 9.61 -11.00
CA LYS A 84 -5.20 10.63 -11.76
C LYS A 84 -4.65 10.82 -13.17
N ARG A 85 -3.48 10.27 -13.50
CA ARG A 85 -2.91 10.33 -14.86
C ARG A 85 -3.79 9.50 -15.79
N ALA A 86 -4.30 10.12 -16.86
CA ALA A 86 -5.00 9.38 -17.92
C ALA A 86 -3.98 8.57 -18.75
N PRO A 87 -4.39 7.45 -19.37
CA PRO A 87 -3.48 6.71 -20.24
C PRO A 87 -3.15 7.55 -21.47
N GLY A 88 -1.92 7.45 -21.95
CA GLY A 88 -1.38 8.12 -23.12
C GLY A 88 -1.05 7.13 -24.24
N TYR A 89 -0.60 7.65 -25.38
CA TYR A 89 -0.23 6.82 -26.53
C TYR A 89 1.03 5.97 -26.29
N LEU A 90 1.86 6.36 -25.32
CA LEU A 90 3.07 5.64 -24.89
C LEU A 90 2.77 4.54 -23.85
N ASP A 91 1.55 4.47 -23.32
CA ASP A 91 1.08 3.32 -22.54
C ASP A 91 0.73 2.17 -23.50
N ASP A 92 1.74 1.63 -24.17
CA ASP A 92 1.61 0.71 -25.30
C ASP A 92 2.36 -0.63 -25.10
N SER A 93 2.56 -1.37 -26.20
CA SER A 93 3.24 -2.66 -26.17
C SER A 93 4.70 -2.62 -25.73
N VAL A 94 5.40 -1.48 -25.86
CA VAL A 94 6.80 -1.32 -25.43
C VAL A 94 6.91 -1.42 -23.91
N VAL A 95 5.96 -0.83 -23.20
CA VAL A 95 5.87 -0.89 -21.73
C VAL A 95 5.02 -2.07 -21.21
N GLY A 96 4.54 -2.93 -22.12
CA GLY A 96 3.86 -4.18 -21.79
C GLY A 96 2.32 -4.13 -21.81
N TYR A 97 1.70 -3.03 -22.22
CA TYR A 97 0.24 -2.98 -22.41
C TYR A 97 -0.22 -3.74 -23.66
N THR A 98 -1.39 -4.35 -23.53
CA THR A 98 -2.04 -5.24 -24.51
C THR A 98 -3.49 -4.84 -24.75
N PRO A 99 -4.12 -5.27 -25.86
CA PRO A 99 -5.52 -4.99 -26.08
C PRO A 99 -6.37 -5.60 -24.96
N ASN A 100 -7.39 -4.85 -24.55
CA ASN A 100 -8.28 -5.11 -23.40
C ASN A 100 -7.69 -4.80 -22.02
N ASP A 101 -6.43 -4.35 -21.94
CA ASP A 101 -5.94 -3.84 -20.66
C ASP A 101 -6.74 -2.61 -20.21
N ILE A 102 -6.88 -2.46 -18.90
CA ILE A 102 -7.71 -1.45 -18.26
C ILE A 102 -6.84 -0.43 -17.52
N TRP A 103 -7.22 0.83 -17.65
CA TRP A 103 -6.64 1.94 -16.92
C TRP A 103 -7.73 2.68 -16.14
N GLN A 104 -7.41 3.20 -14.96
CA GLN A 104 -8.30 4.11 -14.24
C GLN A 104 -7.67 5.49 -14.12
N ALA A 105 -8.45 6.51 -14.47
CA ALA A 105 -8.09 7.89 -14.21
C ALA A 105 -9.35 8.69 -13.93
N LYS A 106 -9.31 9.57 -12.92
CA LYS A 106 -10.41 10.50 -12.60
C LYS A 106 -11.79 9.81 -12.45
N LYS A 107 -11.82 8.60 -11.85
CA LYS A 107 -13.05 7.78 -11.68
C LYS A 107 -13.67 7.30 -12.99
N GLN A 108 -12.89 7.23 -14.06
CA GLN A 108 -13.27 6.63 -15.32
C GLN A 108 -12.35 5.47 -15.62
N LEU A 109 -12.91 4.43 -16.23
CA LEU A 109 -12.13 3.32 -16.78
C LEU A 109 -11.89 3.56 -18.26
N TYR A 110 -10.70 3.20 -18.70
CA TYR A 110 -10.31 3.18 -20.10
C TYR A 110 -9.86 1.78 -20.46
N THR A 111 -10.14 1.35 -21.69
CA THR A 111 -9.68 0.09 -22.24
C THR A 111 -8.74 0.36 -23.40
N CYS A 112 -7.60 -0.32 -23.42
CA CYS A 112 -6.72 -0.33 -24.57
C CYS A 112 -7.40 -1.08 -25.72
N LEU A 113 -7.83 -0.37 -26.75
CA LEU A 113 -8.48 -0.97 -27.92
C LEU A 113 -7.47 -1.61 -28.87
N ARG A 114 -6.32 -0.95 -29.00
CA ARG A 114 -5.22 -1.35 -29.89
C ARG A 114 -3.92 -0.92 -29.27
N ASN A 115 -2.92 -1.77 -29.36
CA ASN A 115 -1.55 -1.47 -28.95
C ASN A 115 -0.62 -1.69 -30.15
N GLY A 116 0.30 -0.76 -30.34
CA GLY A 116 1.43 -0.85 -31.26
C GLY A 116 2.52 0.07 -30.74
N ALA A 117 3.78 -0.22 -31.07
CA ALA A 117 4.90 0.59 -30.60
C ALA A 117 4.71 2.07 -31.02
N GLY A 118 4.74 2.97 -30.03
CA GLY A 118 4.50 4.41 -30.16
C GLY A 118 3.05 4.81 -30.42
N GLY A 119 2.05 3.96 -30.15
CA GLY A 119 0.70 4.19 -30.68
C GLY A 119 -0.45 3.42 -30.04
N ALA A 120 -0.50 3.31 -28.72
CA ALA A 120 -1.69 2.79 -28.04
C ALA A 120 -2.91 3.70 -28.24
N VAL A 121 -4.08 3.07 -28.38
CA VAL A 121 -5.37 3.75 -28.44
C VAL A 121 -6.22 3.30 -27.26
N TRP A 122 -6.50 4.22 -26.36
CA TRP A 122 -7.34 4.03 -25.19
C TRP A 122 -8.70 4.68 -25.40
N ASP A 123 -9.77 3.96 -25.08
CA ASP A 123 -11.14 4.48 -25.14
C ASP A 123 -11.84 4.29 -23.80
N LEU A 124 -12.84 5.12 -23.53
CA LEU A 124 -13.63 5.00 -22.30
C LEU A 124 -14.33 3.64 -22.30
N THR A 125 -14.07 2.86 -21.25
CA THR A 125 -14.77 1.60 -21.03
C THR A 125 -16.23 1.93 -20.75
N PRO A 126 -17.20 1.38 -21.50
CA PRO A 126 -18.61 1.51 -21.16
C PRO A 126 -18.81 0.99 -19.73
N ASP A 127 -19.46 1.80 -18.88
CA ASP A 127 -19.63 1.44 -17.47
C ASP A 127 -20.59 0.25 -17.36
N VAL A 128 -19.99 -0.93 -17.21
CA VAL A 128 -20.68 -2.22 -16.98
C VAL A 128 -20.25 -2.84 -15.65
N ALA A 129 -19.44 -2.11 -14.86
CA ALA A 129 -18.99 -2.58 -13.56
C ALA A 129 -20.11 -2.37 -12.52
N PRO A 130 -20.28 -3.30 -11.58
CA PRO A 130 -21.13 -3.05 -10.42
C PRO A 130 -20.67 -1.82 -9.63
N ALA A 131 -21.59 -1.19 -8.90
CA ALA A 131 -21.27 0.00 -8.12
C ALA A 131 -20.34 -0.31 -6.94
N CYS A 132 -20.41 -1.52 -6.39
CA CYS A 132 -19.51 -2.01 -5.34
C CYS A 132 -19.10 -3.48 -5.62
N PRO A 133 -17.91 -3.91 -5.13
CA PRO A 133 -17.39 -5.25 -5.42
C PRO A 133 -18.25 -6.41 -4.86
N GLY A 134 -19.00 -6.20 -3.77
CA GLY A 134 -19.89 -7.21 -3.21
C GLY A 134 -21.10 -7.52 -4.09
N ASP A 135 -21.55 -6.57 -4.91
CA ASP A 135 -22.73 -6.71 -5.77
C ASP A 135 -22.54 -7.79 -6.84
N VAL A 136 -21.29 -8.07 -7.21
CA VAL A 136 -20.91 -9.12 -8.19
C VAL A 136 -21.49 -10.48 -7.81
N PHE A 137 -21.57 -10.78 -6.51
CA PHE A 137 -21.96 -12.10 -6.01
C PHE A 137 -23.47 -12.23 -5.75
N GLY A 138 -24.23 -11.14 -5.78
CA GLY A 138 -25.68 -11.16 -5.59
C GLY A 138 -26.12 -12.03 -4.40
N THR A 139 -26.99 -13.01 -4.64
CA THR A 139 -27.51 -13.92 -3.60
C THR A 139 -26.50 -14.94 -3.05
N ASP A 140 -25.30 -15.00 -3.62
CA ASP A 140 -24.21 -15.83 -3.15
C ASP A 140 -23.30 -15.13 -2.14
N LEU A 141 -23.48 -13.81 -1.95
CA LEU A 141 -22.76 -13.05 -0.95
C LEU A 141 -23.09 -13.56 0.46
N VAL A 142 -22.06 -13.88 1.24
CA VAL A 142 -22.14 -14.39 2.62
C VAL A 142 -21.78 -13.30 3.63
N GLY A 143 -20.86 -12.42 3.24
CA GLY A 143 -20.45 -11.30 4.06
C GLY A 143 -19.69 -10.27 3.23
N ALA A 144 -19.86 -9.01 3.58
CA ALA A 144 -19.11 -7.90 3.01
C ALA A 144 -18.75 -6.91 4.11
N TRP A 145 -17.50 -6.52 4.18
CA TRP A 145 -16.97 -5.68 5.26
C TRP A 145 -16.04 -4.64 4.70
N GLY A 146 -16.12 -3.40 5.17
CA GLY A 146 -15.24 -2.34 4.71
C GLY A 146 -15.48 -1.05 5.46
N VAL A 147 -14.51 -0.14 5.36
CA VAL A 147 -14.66 1.20 5.93
C VAL A 147 -15.67 2.03 5.13
N ASP A 148 -15.69 1.87 3.80
CA ASP A 148 -16.72 2.40 2.92
C ASP A 148 -17.69 1.28 2.49
N ALA A 149 -18.76 1.64 1.79
CA ALA A 149 -19.69 0.64 1.26
C ALA A 149 -19.00 -0.30 0.26
N VAL A 150 -19.15 -1.60 0.51
CA VAL A 150 -18.72 -2.75 -0.30
C VAL A 150 -19.94 -3.40 -0.98
N VAL A 151 -21.15 -3.02 -0.57
CA VAL A 151 -22.44 -3.35 -1.21
C VAL A 151 -23.16 -2.05 -1.57
N ALA A 152 -23.71 -1.97 -2.78
CA ALA A 152 -24.36 -0.76 -3.25
C ALA A 152 -25.57 -0.38 -2.37
N GLY A 153 -25.69 0.92 -2.08
CA GLY A 153 -26.81 1.46 -1.31
C GLY A 153 -26.76 1.20 0.20
N PHE A 154 -25.75 0.46 0.71
CA PHE A 154 -25.61 0.24 2.14
C PHE A 154 -25.44 1.57 2.89
N THR A 155 -26.23 1.73 3.96
CA THR A 155 -26.10 2.80 4.96
C THR A 155 -26.36 2.20 6.33
N GLY A 156 -25.62 2.63 7.35
CA GLY A 156 -25.69 2.04 8.68
C GLY A 156 -24.31 1.90 9.32
N PRO A 157 -24.21 1.22 10.48
CA PRO A 157 -22.93 0.96 11.13
C PRO A 157 -21.95 0.28 10.16
N ALA A 158 -20.73 0.81 10.06
CA ALA A 158 -19.68 0.27 9.20
C ALA A 158 -18.60 -0.40 10.04
N PHE A 159 -18.12 0.29 11.06
CA PHE A 159 -17.12 -0.24 11.97
C PHE A 159 -17.11 0.47 13.32
N ASP A 160 -16.65 -0.24 14.35
CA ASP A 160 -16.38 0.34 15.66
C ASP A 160 -14.88 0.63 15.80
N VAL A 161 -14.56 1.87 16.12
CA VAL A 161 -13.20 2.28 16.50
C VAL A 161 -13.10 2.31 18.00
N THR A 162 -12.17 1.55 18.55
CA THR A 162 -11.80 1.61 19.97
C THR A 162 -10.54 2.43 20.14
N THR A 163 -10.60 3.43 21.01
CA THR A 163 -9.51 4.33 21.37
C THR A 163 -9.33 4.38 22.89
N THR A 164 -8.21 4.92 23.36
CA THR A 164 -8.03 5.31 24.76
C THR A 164 -8.24 6.81 24.89
N VAL A 165 -9.14 7.24 25.79
CA VAL A 165 -9.45 8.65 26.06
C VAL A 165 -9.44 8.86 27.57
N ALA A 166 -8.61 9.78 28.05
CA ALA A 166 -8.36 10.03 29.47
C ALA A 166 -8.07 8.73 30.25
N GLY A 167 -7.28 7.83 29.67
CA GLY A 167 -6.88 6.54 30.24
C GLY A 167 -7.95 5.45 30.20
N ALA A 168 -9.13 5.68 29.60
CA ALA A 168 -10.20 4.71 29.49
C ALA A 168 -10.46 4.29 28.03
N SER A 169 -10.83 3.01 27.83
CA SER A 169 -11.24 2.52 26.52
C SER A 169 -12.60 3.09 26.12
N VAL A 170 -12.69 3.72 24.95
CA VAL A 170 -13.92 4.28 24.38
C VAL A 170 -14.17 3.65 23.01
N VAL A 171 -15.41 3.20 22.78
CA VAL A 171 -15.84 2.64 21.50
C VAL A 171 -16.71 3.66 20.77
N THR A 172 -16.35 3.98 19.54
CA THR A 172 -17.09 4.90 18.66
C THR A 172 -17.50 4.16 17.38
N THR A 173 -18.80 4.04 17.16
CA THR A 173 -19.33 3.49 15.90
C THR A 173 -19.27 4.53 14.80
N VAL A 174 -18.57 4.20 13.71
CA VAL A 174 -18.55 4.99 12.47
C VAL A 174 -19.52 4.35 11.49
N ALA A 175 -20.49 5.12 11.03
CA ALA A 175 -21.49 4.68 10.06
C ALA A 175 -21.06 4.98 8.62
N ILE A 176 -21.58 4.21 7.66
CA ILE A 176 -21.64 4.61 6.25
C ILE A 176 -22.88 5.47 6.04
N VAL A 177 -22.67 6.67 5.50
CA VAL A 177 -23.71 7.65 5.18
C VAL A 177 -24.17 7.52 3.72
N ALA A 178 -25.22 8.28 3.37
CA ALA A 178 -25.69 8.36 1.99
C ALA A 178 -24.54 8.72 1.02
N GLY A 179 -24.42 7.98 -0.08
CA GLY A 179 -23.27 8.03 -1.00
C GLY A 179 -22.22 6.94 -0.74
N GLY A 180 -22.41 6.14 0.31
CA GLY A 180 -21.62 4.94 0.58
C GLY A 180 -20.25 5.23 1.19
N LYS A 181 -19.99 6.43 1.70
CA LYS A 181 -18.74 6.75 2.41
C LYS A 181 -18.95 6.66 3.91
N HIS A 182 -17.92 6.30 4.66
CA HIS A 182 -17.95 6.44 6.12
C HIS A 182 -18.19 7.90 6.53
N ASP A 183 -18.73 8.09 7.73
CA ASP A 183 -18.82 9.40 8.38
C ASP A 183 -17.42 9.85 8.82
N ALA A 184 -16.76 10.59 7.93
CA ALA A 184 -15.43 11.15 8.16
C ALA A 184 -15.39 12.05 9.41
N GLY A 185 -16.49 12.76 9.72
CA GLY A 185 -16.55 13.64 10.89
C GLY A 185 -16.48 12.87 12.21
N ILE A 186 -17.18 11.74 12.29
CA ILE A 186 -17.13 10.84 13.46
C ILE A 186 -15.75 10.20 13.58
N LEU A 187 -15.21 9.65 12.48
CA LEU A 187 -13.89 9.05 12.49
C LEU A 187 -12.82 10.06 12.92
N SER A 188 -12.79 11.25 12.31
CA SER A 188 -11.82 12.29 12.68
C SER A 188 -11.92 12.69 14.15
N ARG A 189 -13.12 12.77 14.71
CA ARG A 189 -13.29 13.07 16.14
C ARG A 189 -12.72 11.97 17.02
N ALA A 190 -13.03 10.70 16.74
CA ALA A 190 -12.48 9.57 17.50
C ALA A 190 -10.94 9.55 17.47
N LEU A 191 -10.33 9.91 16.34
CA LEU A 191 -8.87 9.99 16.20
C LEU A 191 -8.27 11.18 16.96
N ILE A 192 -8.96 12.33 17.02
CA ILE A 192 -8.51 13.54 17.71
C ILE A 192 -8.66 13.41 19.24
N ASP A 193 -9.76 12.83 19.71
CA ASP A 193 -10.06 12.74 21.14
C ASP A 193 -9.20 11.69 21.86
N ARG A 194 -8.51 10.83 21.11
CA ARG A 194 -7.63 9.78 21.63
C ARG A 194 -6.40 10.37 22.33
N ASP A 195 -5.99 9.74 23.44
CA ASP A 195 -4.78 10.08 24.18
C ASP A 195 -3.52 9.96 23.29
N ASP A 196 -2.61 10.93 23.43
CA ASP A 196 -1.33 10.96 22.74
C ASP A 196 -0.52 9.68 22.97
N GLY A 197 0.07 9.14 21.90
CA GLY A 197 0.87 7.91 21.94
C GLY A 197 0.06 6.62 21.98
N THR A 198 -1.27 6.66 21.98
CA THR A 198 -2.13 5.46 21.91
C THR A 198 -2.63 5.17 20.49
N THR A 199 -3.20 3.99 20.25
CA THR A 199 -3.70 3.54 18.94
C THR A 199 -5.23 3.64 18.85
N ALA A 200 -5.72 3.78 17.61
CA ALA A 200 -7.13 3.59 17.27
C ALA A 200 -7.28 2.28 16.51
N GLU A 201 -8.15 1.39 16.99
CA GLU A 201 -8.26 0.04 16.45
C GLU A 201 -9.71 -0.29 16.08
N VAL A 202 -9.89 -0.96 14.95
CA VAL A 202 -11.19 -1.42 14.48
C VAL A 202 -11.51 -2.75 15.13
N THR A 203 -12.31 -2.73 16.20
CA THR A 203 -12.67 -3.95 16.96
C THR A 203 -13.90 -4.65 16.39
N THR A 204 -14.70 -3.96 15.58
CA THR A 204 -15.80 -4.58 14.83
C THR A 204 -15.87 -4.00 13.42
N LEU A 205 -15.97 -4.88 12.40
CA LEU A 205 -16.47 -4.53 11.07
C LEU A 205 -17.89 -5.10 10.94
N TYR A 206 -18.86 -4.23 10.69
CA TYR A 206 -20.25 -4.63 10.49
C TYR A 206 -20.45 -5.22 9.10
N ASP A 207 -21.23 -6.29 9.03
CA ASP A 207 -21.56 -6.97 7.78
C ASP A 207 -22.58 -6.17 6.97
N GLN A 208 -22.16 -5.78 5.77
CA GLN A 208 -22.93 -4.99 4.83
C GLN A 208 -23.82 -5.83 3.90
N SER A 209 -23.67 -7.16 3.92
CA SER A 209 -24.47 -8.09 3.11
C SER A 209 -25.88 -8.30 3.66
N GLY A 210 -26.11 -7.98 4.94
CA GLY A 210 -27.36 -8.25 5.65
C GLY A 210 -27.44 -9.65 6.27
N ALA A 211 -26.39 -10.47 6.19
CA ALA A 211 -26.34 -11.80 6.81
C ALA A 211 -26.05 -11.77 8.32
N GLY A 212 -25.58 -10.64 8.85
CA GLY A 212 -25.30 -10.46 10.27
C GLY A 212 -23.96 -11.08 10.71
N HIS A 213 -23.06 -11.34 9.75
CA HIS A 213 -21.75 -11.93 10.02
C HIS A 213 -20.69 -10.87 10.39
N ASN A 214 -20.93 -10.05 11.41
CA ASN A 214 -19.95 -9.02 11.82
C ASN A 214 -18.59 -9.66 12.17
N LEU A 215 -17.49 -9.06 11.72
CA LEU A 215 -16.15 -9.48 12.12
C LEU A 215 -15.74 -8.74 13.38
N THR A 216 -15.20 -9.45 14.36
CA THR A 216 -14.84 -8.88 15.67
C THR A 216 -13.40 -9.22 16.06
N GLY A 217 -12.78 -8.32 16.80
CA GLY A 217 -11.43 -8.42 17.33
C GLY A 217 -11.36 -7.80 18.73
N SER A 218 -10.27 -8.07 19.44
CA SER A 218 -10.05 -7.52 20.78
C SER A 218 -9.16 -6.28 20.71
N TYR A 219 -9.45 -5.26 21.51
CA TYR A 219 -8.59 -4.07 21.62
C TYR A 219 -7.19 -4.48 22.11
N GLY A 220 -6.15 -3.92 21.49
CA GLY A 220 -4.74 -4.31 21.62
C GLY A 220 -4.29 -5.35 20.58
N SER A 221 -5.23 -6.08 19.96
CA SER A 221 -4.96 -7.08 18.91
C SER A 221 -5.89 -6.92 17.70
N ALA A 222 -6.54 -5.77 17.56
CA ALA A 222 -7.40 -5.46 16.44
C ALA A 222 -6.63 -4.61 15.41
N PRO A 223 -7.03 -4.60 14.12
CA PRO A 223 -6.37 -3.77 13.10
C PRO A 223 -6.45 -2.29 13.43
N LYS A 224 -5.41 -1.53 13.14
CA LYS A 224 -5.35 -0.09 13.36
C LYS A 224 -6.08 0.68 12.27
N ILE A 225 -6.57 1.88 12.58
CA ILE A 225 -7.12 2.85 11.62
C ILE A 225 -6.61 4.26 11.90
N GLY A 226 -6.56 5.11 10.87
CA GLY A 226 -6.12 6.50 11.02
C GLY A 226 -4.61 6.69 10.97
N VAL A 227 -3.85 5.67 10.57
CA VAL A 227 -2.38 5.77 10.36
C VAL A 227 -2.02 5.66 8.89
N VAL A 228 -2.81 4.95 8.09
CA VAL A 228 -2.53 4.73 6.67
C VAL A 228 -3.77 4.88 5.83
N THR A 229 -3.56 5.21 4.57
CA THR A 229 -4.59 5.28 3.53
C THR A 229 -4.21 4.42 2.35
N VAL A 230 -5.20 4.11 1.51
CA VAL A 230 -5.03 3.55 0.17
C VAL A 230 -5.54 4.60 -0.80
N ASN A 231 -4.65 5.22 -1.58
CA ASN A 231 -4.98 6.31 -2.53
C ASN A 231 -5.84 7.42 -1.92
N GLY A 232 -5.50 7.83 -0.70
CA GLY A 232 -6.21 8.86 0.07
C GLY A 232 -7.52 8.40 0.73
N PHE A 233 -7.94 7.14 0.56
CA PHE A 233 -9.07 6.58 1.28
C PHE A 233 -8.62 5.96 2.62
N PRO A 234 -9.36 6.16 3.72
CA PRO A 234 -9.10 5.47 4.96
C PRO A 234 -9.03 3.96 4.76
N ALA A 235 -8.15 3.32 5.53
CA ALA A 235 -7.94 1.89 5.46
C ALA A 235 -7.59 1.35 6.85
N ILE A 236 -7.83 0.07 7.05
CA ILE A 236 -7.40 -0.65 8.25
C ILE A 236 -6.05 -1.30 8.00
N SER A 237 -5.18 -1.31 9.00
CA SER A 237 -3.85 -1.89 8.91
C SER A 237 -3.68 -3.00 9.93
N PHE A 238 -3.17 -4.14 9.49
CA PHE A 238 -2.91 -5.28 10.35
C PHE A 238 -1.52 -5.26 10.98
N ASP A 239 -0.71 -4.24 10.67
CA ASP A 239 0.62 -4.01 11.24
C ASP A 239 1.61 -5.15 10.99
N THR A 240 2.67 -4.86 10.23
CA THR A 240 3.73 -5.83 9.89
C THR A 240 4.90 -5.84 10.87
N SER A 241 4.93 -4.93 11.84
CA SER A 241 6.04 -4.88 12.79
C SER A 241 6.11 -6.21 13.57
N GLY A 242 7.26 -6.87 13.50
CA GLY A 242 7.47 -8.20 14.07
C GLY A 242 6.94 -8.33 15.50
N ALA A 243 5.98 -9.24 15.67
CA ALA A 243 5.81 -10.13 16.82
C ALA A 243 5.13 -9.66 18.14
N SER A 244 4.60 -8.45 18.33
CA SER A 244 3.96 -8.15 19.64
C SER A 244 2.48 -8.53 19.76
N ALA A 245 1.69 -8.43 18.68
CA ALA A 245 0.29 -8.89 18.68
C ALA A 245 -0.16 -9.36 17.29
N ALA A 246 -0.59 -10.62 17.20
CA ALA A 246 -1.24 -11.16 16.02
C ALA A 246 -2.60 -10.46 15.79
N ARG A 247 -2.64 -9.46 14.91
CA ARG A 247 -3.85 -8.67 14.67
C ARG A 247 -4.86 -9.44 13.84
N SER A 248 -6.12 -9.44 14.26
CA SER A 248 -7.17 -10.18 13.56
C SER A 248 -8.58 -9.63 13.78
N LEU A 249 -9.43 -9.92 12.79
CA LEU A 249 -10.88 -9.76 12.85
C LEU A 249 -11.53 -11.07 12.39
N LYS A 250 -12.43 -11.63 13.19
CA LYS A 250 -12.98 -12.97 12.95
C LYS A 250 -14.47 -13.07 13.22
N ASN A 251 -15.10 -14.01 12.54
CA ASN A 251 -16.43 -14.49 12.85
C ASN A 251 -16.45 -16.01 12.73
N THR A 252 -16.76 -16.71 13.82
CA THR A 252 -16.78 -18.17 13.88
C THR A 252 -18.12 -18.78 13.44
N ALA A 253 -19.16 -17.98 13.26
CA ALA A 253 -20.50 -18.42 12.88
C ALA A 253 -20.68 -18.55 11.36
N VAL A 254 -19.80 -17.95 10.56
CA VAL A 254 -19.76 -18.16 9.11
C VAL A 254 -19.64 -19.66 8.82
N SER A 255 -20.53 -20.20 7.99
CA SER A 255 -20.53 -21.62 7.61
C SER A 255 -20.80 -21.77 6.12
N LEU A 256 -19.87 -22.40 5.40
CA LEU A 256 -19.97 -22.64 3.96
C LEU A 256 -20.05 -24.16 3.72
N ALA A 257 -21.18 -24.60 3.18
CA ALA A 257 -21.37 -25.98 2.77
C ALA A 257 -20.60 -26.25 1.47
N SER A 258 -20.12 -27.48 1.27
CA SER A 258 -19.54 -28.01 0.02
C SER A 258 -18.17 -27.50 -0.43
N GLY A 259 -17.36 -26.89 0.43
CA GLY A 259 -15.97 -26.55 0.09
C GLY A 259 -15.82 -25.57 -1.09
N THR A 260 -16.89 -24.88 -1.46
CA THR A 260 -16.92 -23.88 -2.53
C THR A 260 -17.07 -22.50 -1.91
N PHE A 261 -16.15 -21.59 -2.25
CA PHE A 261 -16.16 -20.25 -1.71
C PHE A 261 -15.29 -19.31 -2.56
N THR A 262 -15.47 -18.01 -2.34
CA THR A 262 -14.54 -16.96 -2.76
C THR A 262 -14.41 -15.96 -1.63
N ALA A 263 -13.18 -15.64 -1.23
CA ALA A 263 -12.89 -14.50 -0.37
C ALA A 263 -11.94 -13.55 -1.11
N LEU A 264 -12.29 -12.27 -1.19
CA LEU A 264 -11.48 -11.22 -1.83
C LEU A 264 -11.26 -10.09 -0.82
N ALA A 265 -10.02 -9.62 -0.73
CA ALA A 265 -9.62 -8.43 0.01
C ALA A 265 -9.15 -7.36 -0.98
N PHE A 266 -9.51 -6.10 -0.69
CA PHE A 266 -9.15 -4.92 -1.48
C PHE A 266 -8.32 -3.99 -0.62
N GLY A 267 -7.21 -3.49 -1.16
CA GLY A 267 -6.25 -2.71 -0.39
C GLY A 267 -4.87 -2.75 -1.02
N ARG A 268 -3.84 -2.45 -0.23
CA ARG A 268 -2.43 -2.54 -0.63
C ARG A 268 -1.64 -3.42 0.34
N TRP A 269 -0.41 -3.79 -0.02
CA TRP A 269 0.45 -4.65 0.80
C TRP A 269 1.85 -4.07 0.97
N ALA A 270 2.54 -4.46 2.05
CA ALA A 270 3.92 -4.03 2.29
C ALA A 270 4.97 -4.90 1.57
N GLY A 271 4.61 -6.11 1.11
CA GLY A 271 5.54 -7.09 0.55
C GLY A 271 5.33 -8.48 1.11
N THR A 272 5.54 -9.52 0.30
CA THR A 272 5.21 -10.90 0.65
C THR A 272 6.31 -11.69 1.33
N ASN A 273 7.55 -11.20 1.35
CA ASN A 273 8.69 -12.07 1.58
C ASN A 273 9.06 -12.19 3.07
N ALA A 274 9.28 -13.40 3.54
CA ALA A 274 9.65 -13.69 4.92
C ALA A 274 10.72 -14.78 5.02
N ALA A 275 11.49 -14.75 6.11
CA ALA A 275 12.50 -15.77 6.38
C ALA A 275 11.83 -17.01 6.98
N SER A 276 12.31 -18.20 6.62
CA SER A 276 11.83 -19.48 7.21
C SER A 276 10.30 -19.67 7.07
N ASP A 277 9.63 -20.28 8.05
CA ASP A 277 8.18 -20.56 8.09
C ASP A 277 7.37 -19.43 8.76
N GLU A 278 7.74 -18.18 8.50
CA GLU A 278 6.97 -17.01 8.95
C GLU A 278 5.69 -16.87 8.12
N ARG A 279 4.64 -17.57 8.58
CA ARG A 279 3.32 -17.60 7.92
C ARG A 279 2.60 -16.26 8.06
N ILE A 280 2.81 -15.33 7.13
CA ILE A 280 2.06 -14.07 7.08
C ILE A 280 0.67 -14.36 6.47
N GLN A 281 -0.38 -14.26 7.28
CA GLN A 281 -1.75 -14.62 6.87
C GLN A 281 -2.58 -13.38 6.52
N LEU A 282 -3.49 -13.49 5.54
CA LEU A 282 -4.41 -12.42 5.15
C LEU A 282 -5.87 -12.87 5.23
N LEU A 283 -6.26 -13.85 4.42
CA LEU A 283 -7.60 -14.42 4.37
C LEU A 283 -7.55 -15.85 4.87
N THR A 284 -8.34 -16.18 5.91
CA THR A 284 -8.58 -17.56 6.33
C THR A 284 -10.08 -17.87 6.25
N VAL A 285 -10.44 -18.88 5.45
CA VAL A 285 -11.78 -19.46 5.37
C VAL A 285 -11.68 -20.88 5.91
N GLY A 286 -12.36 -21.20 7.01
CA GLY A 286 -12.18 -22.49 7.68
C GLY A 286 -10.72 -22.73 8.07
N SER A 287 -10.12 -23.82 7.59
CA SER A 287 -8.71 -24.16 7.78
C SER A 287 -7.79 -23.63 6.67
N VAL A 288 -8.36 -23.08 5.59
CA VAL A 288 -7.62 -22.68 4.39
C VAL A 288 -7.24 -21.21 4.49
N SER A 289 -5.94 -20.91 4.43
CA SER A 289 -5.39 -19.56 4.57
C SER A 289 -4.50 -19.17 3.41
N THR A 290 -4.60 -17.95 2.90
CA THR A 290 -3.51 -17.35 2.11
C THR A 290 -2.28 -17.18 2.98
N ILE A 291 -1.10 -17.50 2.46
CA ILE A 291 0.18 -17.28 3.12
C ILE A 291 1.12 -16.53 2.18
N SER A 292 1.71 -15.45 2.67
CA SER A 292 2.72 -14.70 1.92
C SER A 292 4.13 -15.21 2.22
N GLY A 293 4.83 -15.61 1.15
CA GLY A 293 6.29 -15.74 1.00
C GLY A 293 7.07 -16.43 2.12
N ILE A 294 7.11 -17.76 2.07
CA ILE A 294 7.89 -18.61 2.98
C ILE A 294 9.26 -18.90 2.36
N ASN A 295 10.30 -19.02 3.20
CA ASN A 295 11.67 -19.36 2.77
C ASN A 295 12.23 -18.41 1.70
N GLU A 296 11.97 -17.11 1.85
CA GLU A 296 12.45 -16.05 0.95
C GLU A 296 11.98 -16.16 -0.52
N ASP A 297 10.92 -16.93 -0.81
CA ASP A 297 10.45 -17.16 -2.18
C ASP A 297 9.60 -16.02 -2.77
N GLY A 298 9.13 -15.09 -1.92
CA GLY A 298 8.30 -13.93 -2.26
C GLY A 298 6.92 -14.25 -2.81
N LYS A 299 6.48 -15.51 -2.87
CA LYS A 299 5.25 -15.90 -3.57
C LYS A 299 4.06 -16.03 -2.63
N LEU A 300 2.89 -15.63 -3.12
CA LEU A 300 1.62 -15.86 -2.43
C LEU A 300 1.23 -17.33 -2.62
N GLY A 301 1.19 -18.09 -1.54
CA GLY A 301 0.74 -19.47 -1.50
C GLY A 301 -0.44 -19.65 -0.55
N LEU A 302 -0.62 -20.90 -0.12
CA LEU A 302 -1.77 -21.31 0.66
C LEU A 302 -1.39 -22.32 1.73
N TYR A 303 -1.95 -22.19 2.92
CA TYR A 303 -1.94 -23.24 3.94
C TYR A 303 -3.30 -23.93 3.94
N ASP A 304 -3.33 -25.25 3.75
CA ASP A 304 -4.58 -26.01 3.62
C ASP A 304 -5.13 -26.53 4.96
N GLY A 305 -4.46 -26.18 6.06
CA GLY A 305 -4.72 -26.69 7.41
C GLY A 305 -3.66 -27.68 7.89
N THR A 306 -2.92 -28.31 6.96
CA THR A 306 -1.89 -29.31 7.27
C THR A 306 -0.52 -28.88 6.76
N SER A 307 -0.46 -28.31 5.55
CA SER A 307 0.80 -27.98 4.89
C SER A 307 0.71 -26.70 4.07
N TYR A 308 1.86 -26.05 3.89
CA TYR A 308 2.01 -24.96 2.94
C TYR A 308 2.13 -25.51 1.51
N VAL A 309 1.31 -24.97 0.62
CA VAL A 309 1.33 -25.18 -0.82
C VAL A 309 1.80 -23.88 -1.45
N GLN A 310 3.01 -23.93 -2.00
CA GLN A 310 3.63 -22.78 -2.66
C GLN A 310 2.82 -22.37 -3.90
N GLY A 311 2.52 -21.07 -4.03
CA GLY A 311 1.95 -20.52 -5.25
C GLY A 311 3.02 -20.09 -6.26
N SER A 312 2.61 -19.39 -7.32
CA SER A 312 3.53 -18.97 -8.39
C SER A 312 3.67 -17.47 -8.58
N GLN A 313 2.87 -16.65 -7.89
CA GLN A 313 2.78 -15.21 -8.12
C GLN A 313 3.36 -14.42 -6.95
N TYR A 314 4.11 -13.35 -7.26
CA TYR A 314 4.47 -12.34 -6.26
C TYR A 314 3.27 -11.44 -5.98
N GLN A 315 3.09 -10.96 -4.74
CA GLN A 315 2.09 -9.93 -4.47
C GLN A 315 2.71 -8.53 -4.56
N PRO A 316 2.13 -7.64 -5.38
CA PRO A 316 2.61 -6.28 -5.52
C PRO A 316 2.26 -5.45 -4.27
N CYS A 317 2.98 -4.36 -4.06
CA CYS A 317 2.70 -3.40 -3.00
C CYS A 317 1.61 -2.41 -3.41
N ASN A 318 1.28 -2.34 -4.70
CA ASN A 318 0.24 -1.48 -5.23
C ASN A 318 -1.13 -1.82 -4.65
N PRO A 319 -2.01 -0.82 -4.54
CA PRO A 319 -3.41 -1.10 -4.29
C PRO A 319 -4.00 -2.01 -5.38
N SER A 320 -4.60 -3.12 -4.98
CA SER A 320 -5.25 -4.08 -5.87
C SER A 320 -6.24 -4.95 -5.09
N MET A 321 -6.60 -6.09 -5.67
CA MET A 321 -7.35 -7.17 -5.05
C MET A 321 -6.45 -8.38 -4.80
N VAL A 322 -6.57 -9.02 -3.64
CA VAL A 322 -6.01 -10.36 -3.38
C VAL A 322 -7.11 -11.27 -2.88
N GLY A 323 -7.10 -12.54 -3.31
CA GLY A 323 -8.18 -13.44 -2.96
C GLY A 323 -7.83 -14.92 -2.99
N ILE A 324 -8.77 -15.71 -2.48
CA ILE A 324 -8.79 -17.17 -2.59
C ILE A 324 -10.17 -17.63 -3.03
N SER A 325 -10.22 -18.58 -3.96
CA SER A 325 -11.45 -19.19 -4.44
C SER A 325 -11.29 -20.69 -4.50
N ALA A 326 -12.23 -21.44 -3.93
CA ALA A 326 -12.27 -22.89 -4.01
C ALA A 326 -13.47 -23.33 -4.86
N ALA A 327 -13.22 -24.23 -5.81
CA ALA A 327 -14.25 -24.81 -6.69
C ALA A 327 -14.73 -26.20 -6.22
N GLY A 328 -14.40 -26.57 -4.98
CA GLY A 328 -14.62 -27.91 -4.43
C GLY A 328 -13.56 -28.92 -4.85
N GLY A 329 -13.67 -30.14 -4.31
CA GLY A 329 -12.69 -31.20 -4.57
C GLY A 329 -11.32 -30.88 -3.99
N THR A 330 -10.33 -30.68 -4.86
CA THR A 330 -8.94 -30.36 -4.49
C THR A 330 -8.45 -29.03 -5.07
N SER A 331 -9.33 -28.27 -5.73
CA SER A 331 -8.93 -27.10 -6.52
C SER A 331 -9.18 -25.80 -5.76
N VAL A 332 -8.10 -25.09 -5.44
CA VAL A 332 -8.12 -23.74 -4.91
C VAL A 332 -7.34 -22.83 -5.86
N SER A 333 -7.71 -21.57 -5.96
CA SER A 333 -6.97 -20.57 -6.69
C SER A 333 -6.70 -19.37 -5.80
N THR A 334 -5.45 -18.93 -5.74
CA THR A 334 -5.10 -17.60 -5.25
C THR A 334 -5.29 -16.59 -6.38
N TRP A 335 -5.62 -15.36 -6.02
CA TRP A 335 -5.87 -14.28 -6.97
C TRP A 335 -5.06 -13.05 -6.56
N ILE A 336 -4.46 -12.39 -7.56
CA ILE A 336 -3.78 -11.11 -7.43
C ILE A 336 -4.21 -10.26 -8.62
N GLY A 337 -4.94 -9.17 -8.36
CA GLY A 337 -5.69 -8.47 -9.40
C GLY A 337 -6.57 -9.46 -10.16
N GLU A 338 -6.55 -9.39 -11.49
CA GLU A 338 -7.34 -10.27 -12.36
C GLU A 338 -6.64 -11.61 -12.68
N THR A 339 -5.45 -11.84 -12.13
CA THR A 339 -4.65 -13.05 -12.43
C THR A 339 -4.83 -14.10 -11.36
N SER A 340 -5.16 -15.34 -11.76
CA SER A 340 -5.22 -16.49 -10.86
C SER A 340 -3.98 -17.36 -10.90
N ASN A 341 -3.72 -18.02 -9.78
CA ASN A 341 -2.85 -19.18 -9.71
C ASN A 341 -3.59 -20.34 -9.04
N ALA A 342 -3.82 -21.40 -9.81
CA ALA A 342 -4.39 -22.63 -9.29
C ALA A 342 -3.37 -23.40 -8.45
N VAL A 343 -3.80 -23.86 -7.28
CA VAL A 343 -3.06 -24.71 -6.34
C VAL A 343 -3.91 -25.92 -5.99
N THR A 344 -3.26 -27.07 -5.86
CA THR A 344 -3.93 -28.32 -5.47
C THR A 344 -3.76 -28.53 -3.97
N VAL A 345 -4.86 -28.77 -3.26
CA VAL A 345 -4.89 -29.07 -1.82
C VAL A 345 -5.44 -30.46 -1.55
N ALA A 346 -5.25 -30.97 -0.33
CA ALA A 346 -5.92 -32.20 0.08
C ALA A 346 -7.45 -32.02 0.07
N ALA A 347 -8.20 -33.01 -0.43
CA ALA A 347 -9.67 -32.91 -0.49
C ALA A 347 -10.31 -32.71 0.90
N SER A 348 -9.67 -33.22 1.95
CA SER A 348 -10.08 -33.01 3.35
C SER A 348 -10.00 -31.54 3.81
N ALA A 349 -9.19 -30.71 3.14
CA ALA A 349 -9.08 -29.28 3.44
C ALA A 349 -10.30 -28.47 2.99
N LEU A 350 -11.09 -28.99 2.03
CA LEU A 350 -12.27 -28.33 1.48
C LEU A 350 -13.57 -29.00 1.94
N GLY A 351 -13.60 -29.41 3.21
CA GLY A 351 -14.81 -29.94 3.85
C GLY A 351 -15.86 -28.86 4.14
N THR A 352 -16.61 -29.03 5.23
CA THR A 352 -17.44 -27.93 5.75
C THR A 352 -16.52 -26.85 6.31
N MET A 353 -16.60 -25.65 5.76
CA MET A 353 -15.73 -24.54 6.14
C MET A 353 -16.46 -23.68 7.18
N THR A 354 -15.94 -23.66 8.40
CA THR A 354 -16.51 -22.88 9.50
C THR A 354 -15.54 -21.79 9.93
N GLY A 355 -16.05 -20.56 10.01
CA GLY A 355 -15.31 -19.39 10.39
C GLY A 355 -14.67 -18.66 9.20
N PHE A 356 -14.56 -17.34 9.38
CA PHE A 356 -13.81 -16.46 8.50
C PHE A 356 -12.94 -15.54 9.36
N THR A 357 -11.66 -15.42 9.00
CA THR A 357 -10.70 -14.55 9.68
C THR A 357 -9.97 -13.68 8.67
N LEU A 358 -9.86 -12.40 9.01
CA LEU A 358 -8.94 -11.45 8.43
C LEU A 358 -7.74 -11.29 9.34
N GLY A 359 -6.54 -11.36 8.78
CA GLY A 359 -5.29 -11.33 9.52
C GLY A 359 -4.91 -12.69 10.09
N SER A 360 -4.29 -12.69 11.27
CA SER A 360 -3.81 -13.93 11.89
C SER A 360 -4.96 -14.81 12.37
N SER A 361 -4.98 -16.07 11.94
CA SER A 361 -5.92 -17.09 12.43
C SER A 361 -5.37 -17.92 13.59
N GLY A 362 -4.21 -17.54 14.14
CA GLY A 362 -3.48 -18.29 15.17
C GLY A 362 -2.51 -19.34 14.61
N LEU A 363 -2.41 -19.47 13.28
CA LEU A 363 -1.42 -20.32 12.61
C LEU A 363 -0.14 -19.55 12.25
N GLY A 364 -0.19 -18.23 12.27
CA GLY A 364 0.89 -17.38 11.77
C GLY A 364 0.82 -15.93 12.24
N ASN A 365 1.68 -15.10 11.67
CA ASN A 365 1.89 -13.70 12.05
C ASN A 365 0.81 -12.78 11.46
N ALA A 366 0.81 -11.53 11.94
CA ALA A 366 -0.09 -10.48 11.46
C ALA A 366 0.09 -10.22 9.96
N CYS A 367 -0.98 -9.77 9.32
CA CYS A 367 -1.02 -9.53 7.88
C CYS A 367 -0.21 -8.30 7.46
N ASN A 368 0.38 -8.37 6.27
CA ASN A 368 0.98 -7.23 5.57
C ASN A 368 0.00 -6.34 4.78
N GLY A 369 -1.30 -6.53 4.99
CA GLY A 369 -2.37 -5.85 4.28
C GLY A 369 -2.79 -4.54 4.95
N VAL A 370 -3.02 -3.53 4.11
CA VAL A 370 -3.74 -2.30 4.44
C VAL A 370 -5.02 -2.30 3.61
N LEU A 371 -6.16 -2.57 4.24
CA LEU A 371 -7.40 -2.96 3.56
C LEU A 371 -8.47 -1.87 3.60
N THR A 372 -9.19 -1.72 2.50
CA THR A 372 -10.37 -0.86 2.37
C THR A 372 -11.67 -1.65 2.42
N GLY A 373 -11.65 -2.92 1.98
CA GLY A 373 -12.83 -3.78 1.99
C GLY A 373 -12.51 -5.26 1.76
N VAL A 374 -13.49 -6.11 2.05
CA VAL A 374 -13.44 -7.56 1.94
C VAL A 374 -14.82 -8.08 1.57
N VAL A 375 -14.87 -9.11 0.72
CA VAL A 375 -16.09 -9.86 0.38
C VAL A 375 -15.86 -11.36 0.56
N LEU A 376 -16.92 -12.05 0.99
CA LEU A 376 -16.98 -13.51 1.07
C LEU A 376 -18.25 -13.99 0.36
N ALA A 377 -18.10 -14.97 -0.53
CA ALA A 377 -19.19 -15.60 -1.25
C ALA A 377 -19.16 -17.13 -1.08
N LYS A 378 -20.33 -17.77 -1.16
CA LYS A 378 -20.51 -19.23 -0.98
C LYS A 378 -20.28 -20.06 -2.25
N ARG A 379 -19.67 -19.47 -3.27
CA ARG A 379 -19.33 -20.15 -4.53
C ARG A 379 -17.95 -19.73 -5.01
N ALA A 380 -17.37 -20.54 -5.89
CA ALA A 380 -16.18 -20.13 -6.64
C ALA A 380 -16.51 -18.94 -7.57
N ALA A 381 -15.56 -18.02 -7.67
CA ALA A 381 -15.62 -16.92 -8.60
C ALA A 381 -15.23 -17.40 -9.99
N THR A 382 -15.95 -16.91 -10.99
CA THR A 382 -15.50 -16.99 -12.39
C THR A 382 -14.53 -15.86 -12.68
N THR A 383 -13.73 -15.96 -13.74
CA THR A 383 -12.87 -14.85 -14.20
C THR A 383 -13.68 -13.55 -14.39
N ALA A 384 -14.90 -13.64 -14.94
CA ALA A 384 -15.78 -12.49 -15.11
C ALA A 384 -16.29 -11.90 -13.78
N ASP A 385 -16.40 -12.68 -12.71
CA ASP A 385 -16.68 -12.14 -11.38
C ASP A 385 -15.48 -11.37 -10.84
N ILE A 386 -14.29 -11.94 -10.98
CA ILE A 386 -13.04 -11.33 -10.53
C ILE A 386 -12.78 -10.00 -11.24
N GLU A 387 -12.88 -9.97 -12.57
CA GLU A 387 -12.72 -8.75 -13.36
C GLU A 387 -13.74 -7.67 -12.93
N ARG A 388 -15.01 -8.04 -12.76
CA ARG A 388 -16.05 -7.09 -12.31
C ARG A 388 -15.80 -6.59 -10.89
N ALA A 389 -15.40 -7.46 -9.97
CA ALA A 389 -15.11 -7.07 -8.58
C ALA A 389 -13.90 -6.13 -8.52
N ASN A 390 -12.82 -6.47 -9.24
CA ASN A 390 -11.63 -5.64 -9.29
C ASN A 390 -11.94 -4.26 -9.92
N ARG A 391 -12.66 -4.20 -11.04
CA ARG A 391 -13.05 -2.92 -11.67
C ARG A 391 -13.96 -2.07 -10.79
N SER A 392 -14.90 -2.69 -10.08
CA SER A 392 -15.78 -1.98 -9.13
C SER A 392 -14.94 -1.34 -8.01
N ALA A 393 -14.03 -2.12 -7.43
CA ALA A 393 -13.12 -1.66 -6.39
C ALA A 393 -12.15 -0.56 -6.89
N THR A 394 -11.67 -0.69 -8.12
CA THR A 394 -10.81 0.29 -8.81
C THR A 394 -11.50 1.65 -8.92
N LEU A 395 -12.77 1.68 -9.37
CA LEU A 395 -13.58 2.91 -9.44
C LEU A 395 -13.90 3.48 -8.06
N ARG A 396 -14.10 2.60 -7.07
CA ARG A 396 -14.46 2.95 -5.69
C ARG A 396 -13.33 3.64 -4.93
N TRP A 397 -12.11 3.12 -5.09
CA TRP A 397 -10.92 3.47 -4.31
C TRP A 397 -9.78 4.04 -5.16
N ASN A 398 -10.05 4.39 -6.42
CA ASN A 398 -9.14 5.08 -7.35
C ASN A 398 -7.76 4.43 -7.46
N TYR A 399 -7.65 3.13 -7.64
CA TYR A 399 -6.36 2.50 -7.95
C TYR A 399 -6.23 2.18 -9.43
N THR A 400 -5.00 2.07 -9.94
CA THR A 400 -4.76 1.66 -11.34
C THR A 400 -4.89 0.14 -11.42
N PRO A 401 -5.88 -0.41 -12.16
CA PRO A 401 -6.25 -1.82 -12.02
C PRO A 401 -5.23 -2.78 -12.63
N GLN A 402 -4.51 -2.33 -13.65
CA GLN A 402 -3.50 -3.12 -14.34
C GLN A 402 -2.30 -2.23 -14.66
N VAL A 403 -1.23 -2.46 -13.91
CA VAL A 403 0.05 -1.77 -14.09
C VAL A 403 1.01 -2.75 -14.74
N LYS A 404 1.73 -2.33 -15.78
CA LYS A 404 2.56 -3.23 -16.61
C LYS A 404 4.05 -3.08 -16.41
N PRO A 405 4.62 -1.87 -16.33
CA PRO A 405 6.03 -1.77 -15.98
C PRO A 405 6.22 -2.14 -14.51
N ARG A 406 7.24 -2.94 -14.21
CA ARG A 406 7.44 -3.60 -12.92
C ARG A 406 8.71 -3.11 -12.25
N LEU A 407 8.67 -2.96 -10.93
CA LEU A 407 9.83 -2.62 -10.11
C LEU A 407 10.05 -3.70 -9.04
N PHE A 408 11.12 -4.48 -9.17
CA PHE A 408 11.52 -5.48 -8.20
C PHE A 408 12.46 -4.87 -7.16
N CYS A 409 11.99 -4.75 -5.93
CA CYS A 409 12.75 -4.22 -4.80
C CYS A 409 13.47 -5.37 -4.07
N ILE A 410 14.75 -5.56 -4.37
CA ILE A 410 15.61 -6.56 -3.73
C ILE A 410 16.27 -5.91 -2.51
N GLY A 411 16.15 -6.52 -1.33
CA GLY A 411 16.81 -5.98 -0.16
C GLY A 411 16.67 -6.78 1.11
N ASP A 412 17.04 -6.15 2.22
CA ASP A 412 16.97 -6.70 3.56
C ASP A 412 15.88 -6.02 4.42
N SER A 413 16.03 -6.00 5.75
CA SER A 413 15.09 -5.39 6.69
C SER A 413 14.76 -3.93 6.38
N ARG A 414 15.70 -3.20 5.78
CA ARG A 414 15.56 -1.77 5.45
C ARG A 414 14.71 -1.52 4.21
N THR A 415 14.55 -2.53 3.36
CA THR A 415 13.60 -2.52 2.24
C THR A 415 12.28 -3.21 2.64
N ALA A 416 12.33 -4.25 3.47
CA ALA A 416 11.15 -4.93 3.98
C ALA A 416 10.28 -4.03 4.88
N GLY A 417 10.91 -3.06 5.57
CA GLY A 417 10.26 -2.23 6.58
C GLY A 417 10.15 -2.93 7.92
N TYR A 418 11.20 -3.65 8.32
CA TYR A 418 11.30 -4.23 9.65
C TYR A 418 11.00 -3.16 10.70
N ILE A 419 10.30 -3.53 11.78
CA ILE A 419 9.82 -2.69 12.89
C ILE A 419 8.97 -1.46 12.52
N ASN A 420 8.84 -1.12 11.24
CA ASN A 420 7.89 -0.11 10.81
C ASN A 420 6.48 -0.66 10.90
N THR A 421 5.65 0.09 11.62
CA THR A 421 4.27 -0.28 11.81
C THR A 421 3.47 0.00 10.55
N ASP A 422 2.30 -0.63 10.47
CA ASP A 422 1.27 -0.26 9.51
C ASP A 422 1.67 -0.36 8.02
N CYS A 423 2.57 -1.29 7.69
CA CYS A 423 3.04 -1.53 6.32
C CYS A 423 3.69 -0.28 5.69
N GLN A 424 4.37 0.52 6.52
CA GLN A 424 5.06 1.72 6.12
C GLN A 424 6.52 1.39 5.76
N ASN A 425 6.78 1.14 4.48
CA ASN A 425 8.12 0.94 3.93
C ASN A 425 8.26 1.69 2.60
N TRP A 426 9.49 2.00 2.20
CA TRP A 426 9.71 2.80 0.99
C TRP A 426 9.15 2.15 -0.29
N PRO A 427 9.17 0.81 -0.51
CA PRO A 427 8.54 0.23 -1.71
C PRO A 427 7.03 0.42 -1.71
N GLY A 428 6.37 0.29 -0.55
CA GLY A 428 4.94 0.50 -0.41
C GLY A 428 4.49 1.95 -0.54
N MET A 429 5.42 2.91 -0.47
CA MET A 429 5.15 4.35 -0.61
C MET A 429 5.65 4.94 -1.93
N ILE A 430 6.44 4.21 -2.72
CA ILE A 430 7.07 4.77 -3.93
C ILE A 430 6.05 5.22 -4.98
N GLY A 431 4.86 4.61 -5.03
CA GLY A 431 3.77 4.99 -5.91
C GLY A 431 3.35 6.46 -5.81
N ASP A 432 3.53 7.08 -4.64
CA ASP A 432 3.19 8.49 -4.41
C ASP A 432 4.18 9.47 -5.10
N TYR A 433 5.32 8.97 -5.58
CA TYR A 433 6.42 9.76 -6.13
C TYR A 433 6.79 9.43 -7.59
N LEU A 434 6.20 8.39 -8.16
CA LEU A 434 6.45 8.01 -9.56
C LEU A 434 5.65 8.91 -10.50
N ASP A 435 6.11 9.14 -11.73
CA ASP A 435 5.34 9.89 -12.74
C ASP A 435 4.38 8.99 -13.52
N GLN A 436 4.61 7.68 -13.47
CA GLN A 436 3.76 6.65 -14.04
C GLN A 436 3.59 5.49 -13.06
N PRO A 437 2.49 4.73 -13.13
CA PRO A 437 2.30 3.60 -12.22
C PRO A 437 3.31 2.50 -12.57
N LEU A 438 3.95 1.95 -11.55
CA LEU A 438 4.76 0.73 -11.62
C LEU A 438 4.15 -0.33 -10.72
N GLU A 439 4.16 -1.59 -11.14
CA GLU A 439 3.83 -2.71 -10.28
C GLU A 439 5.06 -3.03 -9.42
N VAL A 440 5.01 -2.70 -8.14
CA VAL A 440 6.16 -2.74 -7.23
C VAL A 440 6.13 -4.02 -6.41
N PHE A 441 7.17 -4.83 -6.51
CA PHE A 441 7.32 -6.06 -5.73
C PHE A 441 8.38 -5.86 -4.65
N ASN A 442 8.00 -5.95 -3.39
CA ASN A 442 8.96 -5.97 -2.29
C ASN A 442 9.39 -7.41 -2.02
N LEU A 443 10.59 -7.76 -2.51
CA LEU A 443 11.21 -9.08 -2.36
C LEU A 443 12.16 -9.13 -1.16
N ALA A 444 12.19 -8.09 -0.34
CA ALA A 444 13.15 -7.97 0.73
C ALA A 444 12.77 -8.82 1.95
N VAL A 445 13.79 -9.36 2.61
CA VAL A 445 13.62 -10.19 3.82
C VAL A 445 14.49 -9.65 4.94
N SER A 446 13.87 -9.44 6.10
CA SER A 446 14.59 -8.96 7.28
C SER A 446 15.68 -9.93 7.70
N GLY A 447 16.91 -9.43 7.84
CA GLY A 447 18.08 -10.25 8.19
C GLY A 447 18.75 -10.98 7.01
N SER A 448 18.16 -10.95 5.81
CA SER A 448 18.72 -11.64 4.64
C SER A 448 20.07 -11.04 4.21
N GLN A 449 21.00 -11.92 3.87
CA GLN A 449 22.33 -11.59 3.37
C GLN A 449 22.39 -11.83 1.86
N THR A 450 23.43 -11.32 1.21
CA THR A 450 23.66 -11.60 -0.22
C THR A 450 23.72 -13.10 -0.53
N THR A 451 24.22 -13.91 0.41
CA THR A 451 24.32 -15.37 0.28
C THR A 451 23.00 -16.10 0.48
N ASP A 452 21.98 -15.43 1.02
CA ASP A 452 20.66 -16.02 1.25
C ASP A 452 19.76 -15.75 0.03
N PHE A 453 19.80 -14.52 -0.49
CA PHE A 453 19.06 -14.13 -1.71
C PHE A 453 19.42 -14.98 -2.94
N ILE A 454 20.71 -15.24 -3.16
CA ILE A 454 21.21 -15.95 -4.34
C ILE A 454 20.58 -17.36 -4.51
N PRO A 455 20.59 -18.24 -3.49
CA PRO A 455 19.96 -19.55 -3.61
C PRO A 455 18.43 -19.52 -3.47
N ASN A 456 17.87 -18.61 -2.65
CA ASN A 456 16.47 -18.72 -2.24
C ASN A 456 15.52 -17.90 -3.13
N THR A 457 15.88 -16.66 -3.47
CA THR A 457 14.98 -15.73 -4.18
C THR A 457 15.35 -15.58 -5.66
N GLN A 458 16.65 -15.48 -5.97
CA GLN A 458 17.14 -15.17 -7.31
C GLN A 458 16.65 -16.15 -8.40
N PRO A 459 16.60 -17.48 -8.20
CA PRO A 459 16.16 -18.39 -9.25
C PRO A 459 14.68 -18.18 -9.63
N GLY A 460 13.83 -17.93 -8.62
CA GLY A 460 12.42 -17.61 -8.82
C GLY A 460 12.23 -16.28 -9.53
N LEU A 461 13.04 -15.27 -9.20
CA LEU A 461 13.02 -13.97 -9.86
C LEU A 461 13.46 -14.06 -11.33
N ILE A 462 14.56 -14.75 -11.62
CA ILE A 462 15.02 -14.95 -13.01
C ILE A 462 13.95 -15.65 -13.84
N THR A 463 13.27 -16.65 -13.27
CA THR A 463 12.15 -17.32 -13.96
C THR A 463 11.02 -16.35 -14.29
N GLU A 464 10.68 -15.44 -13.37
CA GLU A 464 9.67 -14.42 -13.60
C GLU A 464 10.07 -13.39 -14.67
N LEU A 465 11.30 -12.88 -14.59
CA LEU A 465 11.87 -11.93 -15.56
C LEU A 465 11.92 -12.52 -16.97
N SER A 466 12.19 -13.83 -17.10
CA SER A 466 12.23 -14.52 -18.39
C SER A 466 10.90 -14.53 -19.16
N LYS A 467 9.78 -14.21 -18.50
CA LYS A 467 8.47 -14.04 -19.15
C LYS A 467 8.41 -12.77 -20.01
N GLY A 468 9.38 -11.87 -19.85
CA GLY A 468 9.46 -10.59 -20.54
C GLY A 468 8.56 -9.53 -19.90
N GLY A 469 8.83 -8.27 -20.24
CA GLY A 469 8.14 -7.11 -19.69
C GLY A 469 9.03 -5.88 -19.69
N TYR A 470 8.50 -4.79 -19.14
CA TYR A 470 9.28 -3.59 -18.84
C TYR A 470 9.71 -3.66 -17.37
N ASP A 471 10.88 -4.27 -17.13
CA ASP A 471 11.32 -4.65 -15.79
C ASP A 471 12.46 -3.77 -15.29
N LEU A 472 12.29 -3.28 -14.06
CA LEU A 472 13.25 -2.47 -13.32
C LEU A 472 13.58 -3.17 -12.00
N ALA A 473 14.77 -2.93 -11.45
CA ALA A 473 15.12 -3.48 -10.14
C ALA A 473 15.89 -2.50 -9.26
N THR A 474 15.70 -2.60 -7.95
CA THR A 474 16.58 -1.97 -6.96
C THR A 474 17.27 -3.05 -6.14
N ILE A 475 18.46 -2.76 -5.63
CA ILE A 475 19.22 -3.64 -4.72
C ILE A 475 19.69 -2.83 -3.53
N TRP A 476 19.28 -3.24 -2.33
CA TRP A 476 19.82 -2.75 -1.06
C TRP A 476 20.13 -3.91 -0.12
N LEU A 477 21.31 -4.50 -0.32
CA LEU A 477 21.82 -5.67 0.41
C LEU A 477 23.27 -5.41 0.83
N GLY A 478 23.68 -6.05 1.92
CA GLY A 478 25.08 -6.10 2.36
C GLY A 478 25.29 -5.79 3.84
N ILE A 479 24.40 -5.01 4.48
CA ILE A 479 24.57 -4.65 5.90
C ILE A 479 24.59 -5.89 6.80
N ASN A 480 23.77 -6.91 6.49
CA ASN A 480 23.74 -8.14 7.27
C ASN A 480 25.03 -8.93 7.07
N ASP A 481 25.57 -9.00 5.84
CA ASP A 481 26.88 -9.61 5.60
C ASP A 481 27.98 -8.90 6.41
N PHE A 482 28.00 -7.56 6.39
CA PHE A 482 28.97 -6.76 7.12
C PHE A 482 28.84 -6.94 8.64
N SER A 483 27.60 -6.96 9.15
CA SER A 483 27.30 -7.11 10.57
C SER A 483 27.66 -8.50 11.10
N HIS A 484 27.64 -9.53 10.23
CA HIS A 484 28.12 -10.87 10.53
C HIS A 484 29.61 -11.08 10.24
N GLY A 485 30.36 -10.01 9.96
CA GLY A 485 31.81 -10.05 9.78
C GLY A 485 32.26 -10.73 8.49
N LYS A 486 31.40 -10.80 7.47
CA LYS A 486 31.81 -11.30 6.15
C LYS A 486 32.74 -10.32 5.45
N ASP A 487 33.52 -10.86 4.53
CA ASP A 487 34.44 -10.07 3.71
C ASP A 487 33.68 -9.09 2.80
N LYS A 488 33.99 -7.80 2.92
CA LYS A 488 33.28 -6.75 2.17
C LYS A 488 33.45 -6.91 0.68
N ALA A 489 34.66 -7.24 0.21
CA ALA A 489 34.93 -7.43 -1.21
C ALA A 489 34.04 -8.55 -1.79
N ALA A 490 33.95 -9.69 -1.09
CA ALA A 490 33.08 -10.80 -1.46
C ALA A 490 31.58 -10.41 -1.45
N THR A 491 31.14 -9.65 -0.44
CA THR A 491 29.76 -9.13 -0.41
C THR A 491 29.46 -8.25 -1.61
N LEU A 492 30.34 -7.29 -1.95
CA LEU A 492 30.14 -6.42 -3.10
C LEU A 492 30.20 -7.18 -4.44
N GLN A 493 31.04 -8.22 -4.54
CA GLN A 493 31.04 -9.14 -5.68
C GLN A 493 29.69 -9.87 -5.81
N ASN A 494 29.08 -10.29 -4.70
CA ASN A 494 27.75 -10.89 -4.72
C ASN A 494 26.69 -9.88 -5.19
N VAL A 495 26.73 -8.62 -4.71
CA VAL A 495 25.80 -7.57 -5.17
C VAL A 495 25.95 -7.34 -6.69
N GLN A 496 27.19 -7.27 -7.20
CA GLN A 496 27.44 -7.19 -8.64
C GLN A 496 26.91 -8.42 -9.39
N SER A 497 27.08 -9.62 -8.84
CA SER A 497 26.57 -10.86 -9.44
C SER A 497 25.04 -10.88 -9.50
N ILE A 498 24.37 -10.40 -8.45
CA ILE A 498 22.90 -10.27 -8.42
C ILE A 498 22.44 -9.29 -9.50
N ALA A 499 23.06 -8.09 -9.57
CA ALA A 499 22.75 -7.09 -10.58
C ALA A 499 22.96 -7.63 -12.00
N ALA A 500 24.09 -8.31 -12.25
CA ALA A 500 24.39 -8.92 -13.53
C ALA A 500 23.37 -10.02 -13.90
N ALA A 501 22.95 -10.83 -12.95
CA ALA A 501 21.99 -11.91 -13.18
C ALA A 501 20.60 -11.37 -13.55
N VAL A 502 20.10 -10.33 -12.88
CA VAL A 502 18.79 -9.75 -13.21
C VAL A 502 18.81 -8.97 -14.52
N LEU A 503 19.91 -8.26 -14.84
CA LEU A 503 20.12 -7.62 -16.14
C LEU A 503 20.14 -8.67 -17.27
N ALA A 504 20.87 -9.77 -17.08
CA ALA A 504 20.91 -10.87 -18.04
C ALA A 504 19.54 -11.55 -18.24
N ALA A 505 18.66 -11.48 -17.24
CA ALA A 505 17.30 -12.01 -17.30
C ALA A 505 16.28 -11.04 -17.94
N GLY A 506 16.68 -9.81 -18.31
CA GLY A 506 15.84 -8.88 -19.06
C GLY A 506 15.50 -7.57 -18.33
N VAL A 507 16.00 -7.35 -17.10
CA VAL A 507 15.85 -6.05 -16.43
C VAL A 507 16.54 -4.95 -17.26
N LYS A 508 15.84 -3.84 -17.45
CA LYS A 508 16.31 -2.68 -18.22
C LYS A 508 17.37 -1.89 -17.46
N HIS A 509 17.14 -1.68 -16.15
CA HIS A 509 18.01 -0.89 -15.30
C HIS A 509 17.98 -1.35 -13.84
N VAL A 510 19.14 -1.27 -13.17
CA VAL A 510 19.29 -1.60 -11.76
C VAL A 510 19.75 -0.40 -10.95
N TRP A 511 19.06 -0.08 -9.86
CA TRP A 511 19.52 0.89 -8.87
C TRP A 511 20.13 0.18 -7.67
N VAL A 512 21.42 0.35 -7.46
CA VAL A 512 22.09 -0.13 -6.23
C VAL A 512 22.08 0.99 -5.22
N ILE A 513 21.56 0.74 -4.02
CA ILE A 513 21.52 1.71 -2.93
C ILE A 513 22.75 1.49 -2.04
N SER A 514 23.55 2.53 -1.83
CA SER A 514 24.76 2.46 -1.01
C SER A 514 24.44 2.26 0.47
N GLU A 515 25.47 1.95 1.26
CA GLU A 515 25.33 1.83 2.71
C GLU A 515 25.31 3.18 3.44
N ALA A 516 24.60 3.22 4.57
CA ALA A 516 24.41 4.43 5.37
C ALA A 516 25.62 4.77 6.25
N LYS A 517 26.41 3.75 6.61
CA LYS A 517 27.57 3.89 7.49
C LYS A 517 28.78 4.42 6.72
N VAL A 518 29.42 5.45 7.28
CA VAL A 518 30.65 6.04 6.77
C VAL A 518 31.76 4.98 6.69
N GLY A 519 32.45 4.91 5.56
CA GLY A 519 33.47 3.90 5.25
C GLY A 519 32.93 2.61 4.64
N ASP A 520 31.63 2.30 4.80
CA ASP A 520 30.98 1.21 4.03
C ASP A 520 30.51 1.71 2.66
N MET A 521 30.04 2.96 2.58
CA MET A 521 29.70 3.64 1.32
C MET A 521 30.86 3.65 0.31
N ASP A 522 32.11 3.83 0.78
CA ASP A 522 33.30 3.87 -0.10
C ASP A 522 33.49 2.57 -0.89
N TRP A 523 33.10 1.42 -0.32
CA TRP A 523 33.13 0.14 -1.02
C TRP A 523 32.15 0.10 -2.19
N PHE A 524 30.96 0.68 -2.02
CA PHE A 524 29.99 0.75 -3.10
C PHE A 524 30.48 1.63 -4.26
N TRP A 525 31.19 2.73 -3.98
CA TRP A 525 31.81 3.55 -5.04
C TRP A 525 32.91 2.82 -5.80
N GLN A 526 33.71 1.99 -5.11
CA GLN A 526 34.76 1.21 -5.75
C GLN A 526 34.20 0.15 -6.71
N TYR A 527 33.06 -0.47 -6.36
CA TYR A 527 32.45 -1.55 -7.13
C TYR A 527 31.39 -1.09 -8.14
N PHE A 528 30.78 0.07 -7.92
CA PHE A 528 29.82 0.71 -8.82
C PHE A 528 30.25 2.12 -9.22
N PRO A 529 31.44 2.29 -9.82
CA PRO A 529 31.91 3.60 -10.26
C PRO A 529 31.03 4.14 -11.40
N ALA A 530 30.75 5.45 -11.35
CA ALA A 530 29.92 6.13 -12.33
C ALA A 530 30.45 5.91 -13.76
N GLY A 531 29.54 5.59 -14.69
CA GLY A 531 29.85 5.43 -16.11
C GLY A 531 30.51 4.11 -16.52
N GLN A 532 30.82 3.19 -15.60
CA GLN A 532 31.35 1.87 -15.95
C GLN A 532 30.27 0.81 -16.16
N HIS A 533 29.08 1.03 -15.61
CA HIS A 533 27.94 0.12 -15.71
C HIS A 533 26.75 0.88 -16.32
N PRO A 534 26.53 0.81 -17.65
CA PRO A 534 25.57 1.70 -18.34
C PRO A 534 24.12 1.50 -17.85
N ASN A 535 23.77 0.30 -17.41
CA ASN A 535 22.43 -0.06 -16.93
C ASN A 535 22.37 -0.20 -15.40
N ILE A 536 23.35 0.35 -14.68
CA ILE A 536 23.37 0.37 -13.21
C ILE A 536 23.61 1.80 -12.71
N THR A 537 22.72 2.27 -11.85
CA THR A 537 22.90 3.54 -11.12
C THR A 537 23.17 3.25 -9.65
N LEU A 538 24.27 3.80 -9.12
CA LEU A 538 24.49 3.83 -7.68
C LEU A 538 23.77 5.04 -7.07
N LEU A 539 22.84 4.77 -6.16
CA LEU A 539 22.17 5.77 -5.33
C LEU A 539 22.92 5.92 -4.00
N THR A 540 23.18 7.18 -3.60
CA THR A 540 23.91 7.51 -2.37
C THR A 540 23.09 8.41 -1.45
N PRO A 541 21.91 7.97 -0.99
CA PRO A 541 20.98 8.83 -0.25
C PRO A 541 21.53 9.28 1.13
N PHE A 542 22.63 8.68 1.59
CA PHE A 542 23.24 8.89 2.90
C PHE A 542 24.46 9.84 2.87
N LEU A 543 24.84 10.35 1.69
CA LEU A 543 25.98 11.25 1.52
C LEU A 543 25.87 12.49 2.41
N ASN A 544 27.00 13.02 2.86
CA ASN A 544 27.08 14.20 3.73
C ASN A 544 26.27 15.38 3.15
N GLY A 545 25.41 15.96 3.98
CA GLY A 545 24.55 17.08 3.59
C GLY A 545 23.22 16.66 2.98
N LEU A 546 22.96 15.36 2.79
CA LEU A 546 21.64 14.85 2.43
C LEU A 546 20.77 14.57 3.67
N PRO A 547 19.43 14.52 3.52
CA PRO A 547 18.52 14.38 4.66
C PRO A 547 18.72 13.10 5.48
N LEU A 548 19.16 12.01 4.85
CA LEU A 548 19.33 10.71 5.52
C LEU A 548 20.76 10.47 6.03
N SER A 549 21.60 11.48 6.03
CA SER A 549 23.01 11.31 6.38
C SER A 549 23.22 10.98 7.86
N VAL A 550 23.67 9.76 8.16
CA VAL A 550 23.99 9.26 9.52
C VAL A 550 25.51 9.35 9.77
N ASN A 551 26.06 10.57 9.74
CA ASN A 551 27.50 10.76 9.92
C ASN A 551 27.92 10.75 11.38
N GLY A 552 28.25 9.57 11.90
CA GLY A 552 28.90 9.37 13.20
C GLY A 552 27.98 9.51 14.41
N ALA A 553 28.44 9.08 15.58
CA ALA A 553 27.69 8.99 16.85
C ALA A 553 27.07 10.32 17.36
N SER A 554 27.22 11.43 16.63
CA SER A 554 26.69 12.76 16.95
C SER A 554 25.61 13.28 15.98
N ASN A 555 25.28 12.55 14.91
CA ASN A 555 24.26 12.94 13.90
C ASN A 555 23.12 11.93 13.77
N TYR A 556 22.81 11.18 14.82
CA TYR A 556 21.59 10.39 14.88
C TYR A 556 20.38 11.33 14.95
N ASP A 557 19.49 11.22 13.97
CA ASP A 557 18.20 11.92 13.98
C ASP A 557 17.10 10.93 14.43
N PRO A 558 16.55 11.08 15.65
CA PRO A 558 15.48 10.22 16.16
C PRO A 558 14.15 10.40 15.41
N GLU A 559 14.03 11.39 14.53
CA GLU A 559 12.86 11.56 13.66
C GLU A 559 12.99 10.74 12.36
N LEU A 560 14.20 10.30 12.01
CA LEU A 560 14.49 9.57 10.76
C LEU A 560 14.96 8.13 10.98
N TRP A 561 15.53 7.81 12.13
CA TRP A 561 16.10 6.50 12.42
C TRP A 561 15.55 5.92 13.71
N HIS A 562 15.29 4.61 13.71
CA HIS A 562 15.03 3.88 14.94
C HIS A 562 16.25 3.93 15.88
N PRO A 563 16.09 3.71 17.20
CA PRO A 563 17.20 3.78 18.16
C PRO A 563 18.38 2.86 17.88
N ASP A 564 18.21 1.84 17.02
CA ASP A 564 19.29 0.97 16.55
C ASP A 564 20.21 1.61 15.51
N SER A 565 19.88 2.79 14.99
CA SER A 565 20.62 3.53 13.94
C SER A 565 20.80 2.78 12.61
N ILE A 566 20.05 1.70 12.39
CA ILE A 566 20.14 0.84 11.19
C ILE A 566 18.84 0.92 10.40
N HIS A 567 17.69 0.94 11.09
CA HIS A 567 16.39 0.88 10.43
C HIS A 567 15.79 2.28 10.26
N PRO A 568 15.37 2.64 9.03
CA PRO A 568 14.71 3.92 8.79
C PRO A 568 13.33 3.94 9.46
N LEU A 569 12.96 5.07 10.07
CA LEU A 569 11.58 5.37 10.42
C LEU A 569 10.76 5.66 9.15
N PRO A 570 9.42 5.62 9.21
CA PRO A 570 8.57 5.94 8.06
C PRO A 570 8.88 7.27 7.37
N ALA A 571 9.35 8.29 8.10
CA ALA A 571 9.78 9.56 7.53
C ALA A 571 11.03 9.43 6.63
N ALA A 572 11.99 8.59 7.03
CA ALA A 572 13.14 8.26 6.21
C ALA A 572 12.76 7.39 5.00
N ASP A 573 11.86 6.42 5.17
CA ASP A 573 11.32 5.63 4.06
C ASP A 573 10.65 6.51 3.00
N ARG A 574 9.85 7.51 3.39
CA ARG A 574 9.29 8.49 2.45
C ARG A 574 10.37 9.24 1.67
N THR A 575 11.46 9.59 2.33
CA THR A 575 12.59 10.25 1.70
C THR A 575 13.28 9.32 0.70
N LEU A 576 13.51 8.05 1.07
CA LEU A 576 14.04 7.01 0.17
C LEU A 576 13.14 6.83 -1.04
N SER A 577 11.83 6.67 -0.85
CA SER A 577 10.84 6.58 -1.94
C SER A 577 10.99 7.74 -2.93
N SER A 578 11.10 8.98 -2.43
CA SER A 578 11.23 10.16 -3.28
C SER A 578 12.54 10.20 -4.09
N ILE A 579 13.67 9.83 -3.47
CA ILE A 579 14.99 9.81 -4.13
C ILE A 579 15.04 8.73 -5.20
N ILE A 580 14.56 7.53 -4.88
CA ILE A 580 14.53 6.39 -5.80
C ILE A 580 13.58 6.71 -6.96
N ALA A 581 12.36 7.17 -6.67
CA ALA A 581 11.37 7.51 -7.69
C ALA A 581 11.87 8.60 -8.64
N ALA A 582 12.55 9.64 -8.14
CA ALA A 582 13.14 10.68 -8.99
C ALA A 582 14.11 10.10 -10.04
N SER A 583 14.96 9.15 -9.64
CA SER A 583 15.89 8.51 -10.56
C SER A 583 15.19 7.53 -11.50
N VAL A 584 14.17 6.81 -11.02
CA VAL A 584 13.35 5.91 -11.84
C VAL A 584 12.57 6.68 -12.90
N ASN A 585 11.90 7.77 -12.54
CA ASN A 585 11.18 8.65 -13.47
C ASN A 585 12.11 9.20 -14.55
N THR A 586 13.31 9.64 -14.15
CA THR A 586 14.31 10.16 -15.09
C THR A 586 14.73 9.10 -16.11
N PHE A 587 14.97 7.86 -15.66
CA PHE A 587 15.31 6.75 -16.56
C PHE A 587 14.16 6.42 -17.51
N ILE A 588 12.95 6.26 -16.97
CA ILE A 588 11.75 5.94 -17.75
C ILE A 588 11.50 6.98 -18.84
N ALA A 589 11.56 8.28 -18.49
CA ALA A 589 11.40 9.35 -19.47
C ALA A 589 12.46 9.25 -20.58
N GLN A 590 13.72 8.98 -20.23
CA GLN A 590 14.79 8.83 -21.21
C GLN A 590 14.66 7.58 -22.10
N ASP A 591 14.15 6.47 -21.55
CA ASP A 591 14.06 5.18 -22.24
C ASP A 591 12.80 5.08 -23.12
N ILE A 592 11.68 5.68 -22.69
CA ILE A 592 10.41 5.64 -23.43
C ILE A 592 10.30 6.79 -24.43
N ASP A 593 10.85 7.98 -24.14
CA ASP A 593 10.78 9.13 -25.07
C ASP A 593 11.88 9.12 -26.15
N ALA A 594 12.87 8.22 -26.06
CA ALA A 594 13.96 8.05 -27.04
C ALA A 594 13.57 7.09 -28.18
#